data_AF-A0A2E4MVZ5-F1
#
_entry.id   AF-A0A2E4MVZ5-F1
#
_cell.length_a   1.000
_cell.length_b   1.000
_cell.length_c   1.000
_cell.angle_alpha   90.00
_cell.angle_beta   90.00
_cell.angle_gamma   90.00
#
_symmetry.space_group_name_H-M   'P 1'
#
loop_
_entity.id
_entity.type
_entity.pdbx_description
1 polymer ?
#
loop_
_entity_poly.entity_id
_entity_poly.type
_entity_poly.pdbx_seq_one_letter_code
_entity_poly.pdbx_strand_id
1 'polypeptide(L)'
;MRGSFDVRSDAFFFYPAYYHQNPRILKPDNRCWFGDEPDTVGDDVTIGLYAELADTIWIGDMPALYGLKSHFIWTTDYIRDWFYWKSEKSLTLQLLRPFKLDHPGTLTVLPDYAGCLSRIEPEKTIKVSECNPVLNDIDRAREGDAILDVVSSVTS
;
A
#
# COMPACT_ATOMS: atom_id res chain seq x y z
N MET A 1 20.43 15.48 5.51
CA MET A 1 19.13 15.46 4.81
C MET A 1 18.82 14.00 4.50
N ARG A 2 17.91 13.40 5.27
CA ARG A 2 17.47 12.02 5.10
C ARG A 2 16.41 12.00 4.00
N GLY A 3 16.44 11.01 3.13
CA GLY A 3 15.37 10.77 2.17
C GLY A 3 14.13 10.26 2.90
N SER A 4 13.42 11.15 3.58
CA SER A 4 12.10 10.88 4.13
C SER A 4 11.14 10.73 2.96
N PHE A 5 10.40 9.63 2.93
CA PHE A 5 9.18 9.54 2.13
C PHE A 5 8.26 10.65 2.64
N ASP A 6 8.09 11.71 1.85
CA ASP A 6 7.28 12.87 2.22
C ASP A 6 5.82 12.54 1.91
N VAL A 7 5.05 12.22 2.95
CA VAL A 7 3.61 12.08 2.87
C VAL A 7 3.02 13.49 2.70
N ARG A 8 3.11 14.04 1.49
CA ARG A 8 2.57 15.38 1.17
C ARG A 8 1.05 15.43 1.07
N SER A 9 0.37 14.31 1.30
CA SER A 9 -1.08 14.20 1.19
C SER A 9 -1.55 13.07 2.12
N ASP A 10 -2.39 13.39 3.08
CA ASP A 10 -3.02 12.40 3.97
C ASP A 10 -4.07 11.54 3.25
N ALA A 11 -4.16 11.67 1.91
CA ALA A 11 -5.02 10.84 1.10
C ALA A 11 -4.57 10.75 -0.36
N PHE A 12 -4.92 9.64 -1.03
CA PHE A 12 -4.53 9.34 -2.39
C PHE A 12 -5.44 8.27 -3.04
N PHE A 13 -5.40 8.22 -4.37
CA PHE A 13 -6.04 7.15 -5.14
C PHE A 13 -5.06 6.02 -5.45
N PHE A 14 -5.57 4.82 -5.73
CA PHE A 14 -4.74 3.69 -6.16
C PHE A 14 -4.69 3.61 -7.68
N TYR A 15 -3.50 3.76 -8.24
CA TYR A 15 -3.21 3.52 -9.65
C TYR A 15 -2.73 2.07 -9.84
N PRO A 16 -3.35 1.27 -10.73
CA PRO A 16 -2.97 -0.12 -10.95
C PRO A 16 -1.70 -0.18 -11.81
N ALA A 17 -0.54 -0.05 -11.18
CA ALA A 17 0.74 -0.25 -11.82
C ALA A 17 1.06 -1.76 -11.88
N TYR A 18 1.22 -2.32 -13.08
CA TYR A 18 1.56 -3.74 -13.30
C TYR A 18 3.08 -3.99 -13.34
N TYR A 19 3.89 -3.10 -12.76
CA TYR A 19 5.35 -3.25 -12.75
C TYR A 19 5.83 -4.26 -11.70
N HIS A 20 6.85 -5.05 -12.08
CA HIS A 20 7.52 -6.03 -11.20
C HIS A 20 6.59 -7.09 -10.60
N GLN A 21 5.51 -7.43 -11.31
CA GLN A 21 4.62 -8.51 -10.90
C GLN A 21 5.39 -9.83 -10.83
N ASN A 22 5.47 -10.40 -9.62
CA ASN A 22 6.12 -11.68 -9.38
C ASN A 22 5.35 -12.44 -8.30
N PRO A 23 4.60 -13.51 -8.63
CA PRO A 23 3.77 -14.22 -7.68
C PRO A 23 4.59 -14.88 -6.56
N ARG A 24 5.91 -15.05 -6.73
CA ARG A 24 6.78 -15.62 -5.69
C ARG A 24 7.02 -14.68 -4.51
N ILE A 25 6.75 -13.37 -4.66
CA ILE A 25 6.81 -12.42 -3.54
C ILE A 25 5.61 -12.55 -2.60
N LEU A 26 4.54 -13.23 -3.03
CA LEU A 26 3.37 -13.51 -2.23
C LEU A 26 3.49 -14.85 -1.49
N LYS A 27 2.90 -14.91 -0.30
CA LYS A 27 2.72 -16.17 0.43
C LYS A 27 1.88 -17.15 -0.39
N PRO A 28 2.09 -18.47 -0.22
CA PRO A 28 1.37 -19.50 -0.98
C PRO A 28 -0.14 -19.28 -1.01
N ASP A 29 -0.77 -18.99 0.13
CA ASP A 29 -2.22 -18.84 0.27
C ASP A 29 -2.77 -17.59 -0.42
N ASN A 30 -1.93 -16.59 -0.70
CA ASN A 30 -2.31 -15.34 -1.36
C ASN A 30 -2.00 -15.34 -2.86
N ARG A 31 -1.35 -16.38 -3.40
CA ARG A 31 -0.99 -16.44 -4.83
C ARG A 31 -2.20 -16.47 -5.75
N CYS A 32 -3.35 -16.93 -5.27
CA CYS A 32 -4.60 -16.91 -6.04
C CYS A 32 -5.13 -15.49 -6.32
N TRP A 33 -4.61 -14.47 -5.64
CA TRP A 33 -4.93 -13.06 -5.93
C TRP A 33 -4.10 -12.49 -7.07
N PHE A 34 -3.11 -13.22 -7.54
CA PHE A 34 -2.38 -12.89 -8.74
C PHE A 34 -3.22 -13.35 -9.94
N GLY A 35 -3.68 -12.41 -10.76
CA GLY A 35 -4.50 -12.69 -11.93
C GLY A 35 -3.67 -12.73 -13.22
N ASP A 36 -4.40 -12.84 -14.34
CA ASP A 36 -3.87 -12.71 -15.69
C ASP A 36 -3.89 -11.23 -16.14
N GLU A 37 -3.57 -10.30 -15.23
CA GLU A 37 -3.53 -8.88 -15.60
C GLU A 37 -2.43 -8.60 -16.64
N PRO A 38 -2.66 -7.68 -17.58
CA PRO A 38 -1.67 -7.34 -18.58
C PRO A 38 -0.45 -6.67 -17.93
N ASP A 39 0.75 -6.93 -18.47
CA ASP A 39 2.02 -6.32 -18.02
C ASP A 39 2.05 -4.77 -18.16
N THR A 40 1.05 -4.19 -18.82
CA THR A 40 0.95 -2.76 -19.13
C THR A 40 -0.45 -2.24 -18.88
N VAL A 41 -0.54 -1.01 -18.39
CA VAL A 41 -1.81 -0.28 -18.28
C VAL A 41 -2.25 0.14 -19.69
N GLY A 42 -3.54 -0.02 -20.01
CA GLY A 42 -4.10 0.46 -21.28
C GLY A 42 -4.16 1.99 -21.36
N ASP A 43 -4.67 2.52 -22.46
CA ASP A 43 -4.75 3.98 -22.70
C ASP A 43 -5.60 4.74 -21.67
N ASP A 44 -6.60 4.06 -21.09
CA ASP A 44 -7.44 4.58 -20.02
C ASP A 44 -7.51 3.56 -18.87
N VAL A 45 -7.52 4.06 -17.64
CA VAL A 45 -7.61 3.26 -16.43
C VAL A 45 -8.77 3.71 -15.55
N THR A 46 -9.46 2.73 -14.95
CA THR A 46 -10.52 3.00 -13.97
C THR A 46 -9.91 3.09 -12.58
N ILE A 47 -10.17 4.21 -11.91
CA ILE A 47 -9.76 4.46 -10.52
C ILE A 47 -11.01 4.38 -9.65
N GLY A 48 -11.13 3.27 -8.92
CA GLY A 48 -12.27 2.99 -8.04
C GLY A 48 -11.94 2.97 -6.55
N LEU A 49 -10.66 3.15 -6.19
CA LEU A 49 -10.19 3.09 -4.81
C LEU A 49 -9.46 4.37 -4.43
N TYR A 50 -9.76 4.82 -3.21
CA TYR A 50 -9.17 5.96 -2.54
C TYR A 50 -8.80 5.53 -1.12
N ALA A 51 -7.77 6.11 -0.53
CA ALA A 51 -7.42 5.87 0.86
C ALA A 51 -6.98 7.16 1.54
N GLU A 52 -7.28 7.23 2.83
CA GLU A 52 -6.71 8.18 3.76
C GLU A 52 -5.60 7.50 4.57
N LEU A 53 -4.50 8.21 4.83
CA LEU A 53 -3.47 7.78 5.75
C LEU A 53 -3.97 7.97 7.18
N ALA A 54 -4.10 6.86 7.90
CA ALA A 54 -4.54 6.87 9.29
C ALA A 54 -3.37 7.03 10.26
N ASP A 55 -2.24 6.36 9.98
CA ASP A 55 -1.05 6.42 10.82
C ASP A 55 0.20 6.00 10.05
N THR A 56 1.38 6.37 10.58
CA THR A 56 2.68 5.95 10.07
C THR A 56 3.56 5.46 11.22
N ILE A 57 3.98 4.21 11.14
CA ILE A 57 4.73 3.51 12.18
C ILE A 57 6.13 3.19 11.65
N TRP A 58 7.16 3.47 12.45
CA TRP A 58 8.53 3.11 12.13
C TRP A 58 8.89 1.73 12.68
N ILE A 59 9.40 0.85 11.83
CA ILE A 59 9.84 -0.50 12.20
C ILE A 59 11.37 -0.54 12.10
N GLY A 60 12.02 -0.63 13.26
CA GLY A 60 13.47 -0.57 13.40
C GLY A 60 14.18 -1.90 13.60
N ASP A 61 13.43 -3.00 13.80
CA ASP A 61 14.00 -4.30 14.11
C ASP A 61 13.22 -5.46 13.46
N MET A 62 13.95 -6.56 13.24
CA MET A 62 13.44 -7.76 12.60
C MET A 62 12.38 -8.51 13.44
N PRO A 63 12.52 -8.64 14.77
CA PRO A 63 11.47 -9.22 15.61
C PRO A 63 10.10 -8.57 15.43
N ALA A 64 10.01 -7.24 15.43
CA ALA A 64 8.75 -6.52 15.22
C ALA A 64 8.17 -6.81 13.84
N LEU A 65 9.03 -6.80 12.81
CA LEU A 65 8.66 -7.13 11.43
C LEU A 65 8.13 -8.56 11.28
N TYR A 66 8.74 -9.52 11.98
CA TYR A 66 8.27 -10.91 11.98
C TYR A 66 6.97 -11.10 12.75
N GLY A 67 6.74 -10.33 13.81
CA GLY A 67 5.46 -10.29 14.51
C GLY A 67 4.31 -9.89 13.58
N LEU A 68 4.58 -8.96 12.66
CA LEU A 68 3.60 -8.46 11.70
C LEU A 68 3.27 -9.43 10.55
N LYS A 69 3.87 -10.63 10.52
CA LYS A 69 3.68 -11.57 9.41
C LYS A 69 2.22 -11.87 9.11
N SER A 70 1.30 -11.89 10.08
CA SER A 70 -0.12 -12.13 9.80
C SER A 70 -0.82 -10.99 9.06
N HIS A 71 -0.25 -9.79 9.06
CA HIS A 71 -0.89 -8.55 8.60
C HIS A 71 -0.47 -8.11 7.19
N PHE A 72 0.43 -8.85 6.54
CA PHE A 72 0.83 -8.60 5.16
C PHE A 72 0.83 -9.88 4.32
N ILE A 73 0.77 -9.73 3.00
CA ILE A 73 0.60 -10.86 2.06
C ILE A 73 1.93 -11.36 1.49
N TRP A 74 3.00 -10.59 1.71
CA TRP A 74 4.33 -10.87 1.19
C TRP A 74 5.03 -12.01 1.93
N THR A 75 5.96 -12.67 1.26
CA THR A 75 6.86 -13.62 1.91
C THR A 75 7.79 -12.91 2.88
N THR A 76 8.20 -13.65 3.92
CA THR A 76 9.14 -13.17 4.93
C THR A 76 10.47 -12.75 4.30
N ASP A 77 10.97 -13.51 3.32
CA ASP A 77 12.22 -13.19 2.61
C ASP A 77 12.12 -11.86 1.86
N TYR A 78 11.01 -11.61 1.16
CA TYR A 78 10.81 -10.36 0.43
C TYR A 78 10.87 -9.15 1.35
N ILE A 79 10.15 -9.20 2.48
CA ILE A 79 10.08 -8.08 3.43
C ILE A 79 11.39 -7.90 4.20
N ARG A 80 12.11 -9.00 4.50
CA ARG A 80 13.46 -8.94 5.05
C ARG A 80 14.42 -8.21 4.11
N ASP A 81 14.41 -8.54 2.82
CA ASP A 81 15.32 -7.94 1.85
C ASP A 81 15.05 -6.44 1.73
N TRP A 82 13.79 -6.01 1.78
CA TRP A 82 13.40 -4.59 1.88
C TRP A 82 13.92 -3.91 3.15
N PHE A 83 13.80 -4.57 4.30
CA PHE A 83 14.31 -4.04 5.57
C PHE A 83 15.82 -3.78 5.51
N TYR A 84 16.59 -4.64 4.84
CA TYR A 84 18.04 -4.48 4.68
C TYR A 84 18.46 -3.66 3.45
N TRP A 85 17.53 -3.25 2.57
CA TRP A 85 17.88 -2.56 1.33
C TRP A 85 18.60 -1.23 1.59
N LYS A 86 18.24 -0.49 2.65
CA LYS A 86 18.94 0.73 3.05
C LYS A 86 19.79 0.51 4.29
N SER A 87 20.92 1.23 4.38
CA SER A 87 21.87 1.15 5.51
C SER A 87 21.23 1.45 6.87
N GLU A 88 20.11 2.19 6.88
CA GLU A 88 19.38 2.56 8.09
C GLU A 88 18.50 1.43 8.66
N LYS A 89 18.48 0.22 8.04
CA LYS A 89 17.76 -0.98 8.52
C LYS A 89 16.39 -0.67 9.10
N SER A 90 15.53 -0.10 8.28
CA SER A 90 14.21 0.29 8.74
C SER A 90 13.18 0.26 7.64
N LEU A 91 11.94 0.05 8.06
CA LEU A 91 10.76 0.15 7.24
C LEU A 91 9.79 1.15 7.84
N THR A 92 9.05 1.81 6.97
CA THR A 92 7.92 2.64 7.36
C THR A 92 6.65 1.88 7.00
N LEU A 93 5.84 1.58 7.99
CA LEU A 93 4.52 0.98 7.83
C LEU A 93 3.48 2.10 7.78
N GLN A 94 2.59 2.07 6.79
CA GLN A 94 1.49 3.01 6.66
C GLN A 94 0.17 2.30 6.91
N LEU A 95 -0.59 2.78 7.89
CA LEU A 95 -1.95 2.33 8.15
C LEU A 95 -2.90 3.18 7.32
N LEU A 96 -3.73 2.54 6.51
CA LEU A 96 -4.64 3.22 5.60
C LEU A 96 -6.10 2.99 6.02
N ARG A 97 -6.95 3.96 5.70
CA ARG A 97 -8.41 3.82 5.66
C ARG A 97 -8.84 3.81 4.19
N PRO A 98 -8.97 2.64 3.55
CA PRO A 98 -9.37 2.55 2.17
C PRO A 98 -10.90 2.63 2.00
N PHE A 99 -11.32 3.24 0.89
CA PHE A 99 -12.69 3.42 0.47
C PHE A 99 -12.87 2.98 -0.99
N LYS A 100 -14.01 2.37 -1.29
CA LYS A 100 -14.50 2.16 -2.65
C LYS A 100 -15.32 3.37 -3.07
N LEU A 101 -15.03 3.92 -4.24
CA LEU A 101 -15.83 4.98 -4.83
C LEU A 101 -17.11 4.38 -5.42
N ASP A 102 -18.25 5.02 -5.15
CA ASP A 102 -19.53 4.59 -5.73
C ASP A 102 -19.58 4.91 -7.23
N HIS A 103 -18.82 5.94 -7.62
CA HIS A 103 -18.63 6.36 -9.00
C HIS A 103 -17.13 6.41 -9.32
N PRO A 104 -16.54 5.29 -9.78
CA PRO A 104 -15.14 5.26 -10.22
C PRO A 104 -14.87 6.28 -11.32
N GLY A 105 -13.70 6.92 -11.25
CA GLY A 105 -13.23 7.86 -12.27
C GLY A 105 -12.43 7.14 -13.35
N THR A 106 -12.38 7.71 -14.55
CA THR A 106 -11.47 7.28 -15.62
C THR A 106 -10.32 8.26 -15.72
N LEU A 107 -9.10 7.73 -15.74
CA LEU A 107 -7.87 8.49 -15.98
C LEU A 107 -7.24 8.03 -17.29
N THR A 108 -6.98 8.97 -18.20
CA THR A 108 -6.20 8.70 -19.40
C THR A 108 -4.72 8.57 -19.03
N VAL A 109 -4.09 7.49 -19.46
CA VAL A 109 -2.70 7.16 -19.15
C VAL A 109 -1.78 7.98 -20.04
N LEU A 110 -0.98 8.84 -19.41
CA LEU A 110 0.04 9.63 -20.09
C LEU A 110 1.39 8.91 -20.03
N PRO A 111 2.31 9.16 -20.98
CA PRO A 111 3.67 8.61 -20.93
C PRO A 111 4.39 8.88 -19.60
N ASP A 112 4.11 10.02 -18.96
CA ASP A 112 4.69 10.41 -17.67
C ASP A 112 4.19 9.57 -16.49
N TYR A 113 3.17 8.72 -16.68
CA TYR A 113 2.66 7.79 -15.66
C TYR A 113 3.32 6.41 -15.77
N ALA A 114 4.20 6.20 -16.75
CA ALA A 114 4.90 4.94 -16.94
C ALA A 114 6.02 4.74 -15.91
N GLY A 115 6.32 3.48 -15.63
CA GLY A 115 7.39 3.04 -14.74
C GLY A 115 6.98 2.83 -13.28
N CYS A 116 7.97 2.58 -12.45
CA CYS A 116 7.81 2.36 -11.01
C CYS A 116 7.74 3.70 -10.26
N LEU A 117 6.64 4.42 -10.45
CA LEU A 117 6.37 5.69 -9.77
C LEU A 117 5.60 5.44 -8.47
N SER A 118 6.08 6.04 -7.38
CA SER A 118 5.35 6.02 -6.10
C SER A 118 4.21 7.05 -6.05
N ARG A 119 4.17 7.99 -7.00
CA ARG A 119 3.15 9.04 -7.08
C ARG A 119 2.96 9.51 -8.52
N ILE A 120 1.71 9.76 -8.88
CA ILE A 120 1.28 10.39 -10.13
C ILE A 120 0.44 11.60 -9.76
N GLU A 121 0.68 12.73 -10.41
CA GLU A 121 -0.14 13.94 -10.30
C GLU A 121 -0.98 14.06 -11.58
N PRO A 122 -2.24 13.59 -11.58
CA PRO A 122 -3.04 13.54 -12.80
C PRO A 122 -3.51 14.94 -13.22
N GLU A 123 -3.55 15.20 -14.52
CA GLU A 123 -4.06 16.48 -15.06
C GLU A 123 -5.54 16.74 -14.69
N LYS A 124 -6.33 15.67 -14.53
CA LYS A 124 -7.72 15.72 -14.10
C LYS A 124 -7.87 15.14 -12.70
N THR A 125 -8.49 15.91 -11.81
CA THR A 125 -8.84 15.46 -10.48
C THR A 125 -10.05 14.53 -10.52
N ILE A 126 -9.91 13.36 -9.90
CA ILE A 126 -11.02 12.45 -9.64
C ILE A 126 -11.75 12.96 -8.40
N LYS A 127 -13.07 13.11 -8.48
CA LYS A 127 -13.88 13.62 -7.36
C LYS A 127 -14.19 12.48 -6.39
N VAL A 128 -13.98 12.74 -5.10
CA VAL A 128 -14.51 11.90 -4.02
C VAL A 128 -15.82 12.55 -3.56
N SER A 129 -16.95 12.09 -4.09
CA SER A 129 -18.29 12.59 -3.70
C SER A 129 -19.04 11.60 -2.83
N GLU A 130 -19.07 10.34 -3.25
CA GLU A 130 -19.73 9.23 -2.55
C GLU A 130 -18.77 8.03 -2.54
N CYS A 131 -18.47 7.56 -1.34
CA CYS A 131 -17.56 6.43 -1.15
C CYS A 131 -17.91 5.65 0.11
N ASN A 132 -17.62 4.36 0.07
CA ASN A 132 -17.91 3.42 1.14
C ASN A 132 -16.61 2.85 1.70
N PRO A 133 -16.43 2.84 3.03
CA PRO A 133 -15.22 2.30 3.62
C PRO A 133 -15.14 0.79 3.36
N VAL A 134 -13.95 0.29 3.02
CA VAL A 134 -13.75 -1.15 2.73
C VAL A 134 -13.94 -1.99 3.99
N LEU A 135 -13.53 -1.46 5.13
CA LEU A 135 -13.78 -2.00 6.46
C LEU A 135 -14.61 -0.98 7.24
N ASN A 136 -15.60 -1.44 8.01
CA ASN A 136 -16.28 -0.56 8.96
C ASN A 136 -15.32 -0.07 10.05
N ASP A 137 -15.73 0.97 10.79
CA ASP A 137 -14.88 1.61 11.80
C ASP A 137 -14.37 0.65 12.88
N ILE A 138 -15.20 -0.31 13.29
CA ILE A 138 -14.88 -1.28 14.35
C ILE A 138 -13.82 -2.25 13.86
N ASP A 139 -14.00 -2.83 12.66
CA ASP A 139 -13.05 -3.77 12.09
C ASP A 139 -11.71 -3.09 11.77
N ARG A 140 -11.74 -1.84 11.28
CA ARG A 140 -10.55 -1.04 11.02
C ARG A 140 -9.79 -0.72 12.31
N ALA A 141 -10.50 -0.32 13.36
CA ALA A 141 -9.88 -0.04 14.66
C ALA A 141 -9.24 -1.31 15.23
N ARG A 142 -9.96 -2.44 15.24
CA ARG A 142 -9.44 -3.72 15.72
C ARG A 142 -8.18 -4.17 14.99
N GLU A 143 -8.14 -4.01 13.67
CA GLU A 143 -6.95 -4.37 12.88
C GLU A 143 -5.77 -3.44 13.18
N GLY A 144 -6.03 -2.13 13.31
CA GLY A 144 -5.01 -1.16 13.70
C GLY A 144 -4.43 -1.43 15.08
N ASP A 145 -5.28 -1.71 16.07
CA ASP A 145 -4.87 -2.04 17.43
C ASP A 145 -4.02 -3.33 17.46
N ALA A 146 -4.44 -4.37 16.73
CA ALA A 146 -3.67 -5.62 16.64
C ALA A 146 -2.27 -5.41 16.06
N ILE A 147 -2.13 -4.53 15.05
CA ILE A 147 -0.83 -4.17 14.48
C ILE A 147 0.01 -3.39 15.49
N LEU A 148 -0.59 -2.40 16.18
CA LEU A 148 0.10 -1.58 17.17
C LEU A 148 0.57 -2.39 18.38
N ASP A 149 -0.21 -3.35 18.84
CA ASP A 149 0.14 -4.27 19.93
C ASP A 149 1.37 -5.12 19.56
N VAL A 150 1.42 -5.63 18.33
CA VAL A 150 2.57 -6.37 17.82
C VAL A 150 3.82 -5.51 17.80
N VAL A 151 3.73 -4.27 17.32
CA VAL A 151 4.90 -3.38 17.25
C VAL A 151 5.36 -2.99 18.66
N SER A 152 4.44 -2.64 19.55
CA SER A 152 4.75 -2.15 20.90
C SER A 152 5.31 -3.23 21.84
N SER A 153 4.86 -4.49 21.68
CA SER A 153 5.30 -5.61 22.51
C SER A 153 6.74 -6.07 22.24
N VAL A 154 7.31 -5.66 21.11
CA VAL A 154 8.64 -6.09 20.67
C VAL A 154 9.71 -5.02 20.86
N THR A 155 9.30 -3.75 20.97
CA THR A 155 10.18 -2.60 21.25
C THR A 155 10.48 -2.37 22.73
N SER A 156 10.11 -3.32 23.61
CA SER A 156 10.30 -3.25 25.07
C SER A 156 11.57 -3.94 25.56
#